data_AF-A0A524J1S4-F1
#
_entry.id   AF-A0A524J1S4-F1
#
_cell.length_a   1.000
_cell.length_b   1.000
_cell.length_c   1.000
_cell.angle_alpha   90.00
_cell.angle_beta   90.00
_cell.angle_gamma   90.00
#
_symmetry.space_group_name_H-M   'P 1'
#
loop_
_entity.id
_entity.type
_entity.pdbx_description
1 polymer ?
#
loop_
_entity_poly.entity_id
_entity_poly.type
_entity_poly.pdbx_seq_one_letter_code
_entity_poly.pdbx_strand_id
1 'polypeptide(L)'
;MTKRKKRWIMWIAILLLSAIMRFPGSDWDGGFALHPDERYLLDLSSKITVYGDPCSIDPQYSSGHVPLNVVRLLFPPSNGVDALYPARLLSGIIGVLLVAITGASGQALGKEITGWFSALAIVFAPLLVQNARFYTVDTMATTAATLAVLAVLHKRWGIAGISGAVAIASKISLIWVWPVLVLSVFWRGGSTSAVKTKFPTSLRTLFVLAGWGGLTYVVTSPWMLINPSQCWLGPMIQWQVVTGRIIYPYTL
;
A
#
# COMPACT_ATOMS: atom_id res chain seq x y z
N MET A 1 9.40 -20.61 30.84
CA MET A 1 9.52 -19.91 29.52
C MET A 1 9.47 -18.40 29.72
N THR A 2 10.46 -17.64 29.23
CA THR A 2 10.53 -16.18 29.44
C THR A 2 9.37 -15.45 28.75
N LYS A 3 8.95 -14.29 29.29
CA LYS A 3 7.89 -13.45 28.69
C LYS A 3 8.18 -13.09 27.22
N ARG A 4 9.46 -12.81 26.91
CA ARG A 4 9.93 -12.56 25.54
C ARG A 4 9.71 -13.76 24.61
N LYS A 5 10.03 -14.98 25.06
CA LYS A 5 9.83 -16.20 24.26
C LYS A 5 8.33 -16.47 23.99
N LYS A 6 7.45 -16.26 24.98
CA LYS A 6 5.99 -16.35 24.79
C LYS A 6 5.49 -15.38 23.70
N ARG A 7 5.95 -14.13 23.75
CA ARG A 7 5.60 -13.09 22.76
C ARG A 7 6.01 -13.48 21.33
N TRP A 8 7.22 -14.00 21.14
CA TRP A 8 7.67 -14.45 19.83
C TRP A 8 6.85 -15.61 19.29
N ILE A 9 6.58 -16.61 20.14
CA ILE A 9 5.74 -17.76 19.75
C ILE A 9 4.37 -17.29 19.28
N MET A 10 3.78 -16.31 19.97
CA MET A 10 2.46 -15.79 19.61
C MET A 10 2.48 -15.01 18.29
N TRP A 11 3.50 -14.18 18.04
CA TRP A 11 3.67 -13.53 16.74
C TRP A 11 3.85 -14.55 15.61
N ILE A 12 4.69 -15.56 15.81
CA ILE A 12 4.90 -16.63 14.82
C ILE A 12 3.57 -17.33 14.54
N ALA A 13 2.81 -17.70 15.57
CA ALA A 13 1.50 -18.33 15.40
C ALA A 13 0.52 -17.47 14.59
N ILE A 14 0.44 -16.16 14.90
CA ILE A 14 -0.44 -15.22 14.18
C ILE A 14 -0.01 -15.05 12.72
N LEU A 15 1.29 -14.95 12.45
CA LEU A 15 1.80 -14.79 11.09
C LEU A 15 1.66 -16.08 10.26
N LEU A 16 1.85 -17.25 10.86
CA LEU A 16 1.55 -18.53 10.22
C LEU A 16 0.06 -18.66 9.92
N LEU A 17 -0.81 -18.29 10.86
CA LEU A 17 -2.25 -18.27 10.64
C LEU A 17 -2.62 -17.30 9.50
N SER A 18 -2.01 -16.11 9.47
CA SER A 18 -2.18 -15.14 8.38
C SER A 18 -1.77 -15.73 7.02
N ALA A 19 -0.63 -16.42 6.97
CA ALA A 19 -0.11 -17.08 5.78
C ALA A 19 -1.08 -18.16 5.29
N ILE A 20 -1.60 -19.02 6.18
CA ILE A 20 -2.59 -20.06 5.83
C ILE A 20 -3.85 -19.43 5.20
N MET A 21 -4.31 -18.29 5.73
CA MET A 21 -5.48 -17.59 5.18
C MET A 21 -5.21 -16.96 3.80
N ARG A 22 -3.98 -16.54 3.51
CA ARG A 22 -3.63 -15.70 2.34
C ARG A 22 -2.95 -16.46 1.20
N PHE A 23 -2.42 -17.65 1.45
CA PHE A 23 -1.72 -18.46 0.44
C PHE A 23 -2.46 -19.71 -0.12
N PRO A 24 -3.79 -19.91 0.00
CA PRO A 24 -4.36 -21.13 -0.56
C PRO A 24 -4.28 -21.12 -2.10
N GLY A 25 -4.09 -22.33 -2.66
CA GLY A 25 -3.77 -22.66 -4.06
C GLY A 25 -3.83 -21.51 -5.04
N SER A 26 -2.67 -21.05 -5.53
CA SER A 26 -2.59 -19.91 -6.45
C SER A 26 -3.30 -20.13 -7.79
N ASP A 27 -3.72 -21.37 -8.08
CA ASP A 27 -4.44 -21.87 -9.24
C ASP A 27 -5.94 -22.12 -8.98
N TRP A 28 -6.48 -21.62 -7.87
CA TRP A 28 -7.88 -21.82 -7.49
C TRP A 28 -8.89 -21.36 -8.57
N ASP A 29 -8.48 -20.48 -9.47
CA ASP A 29 -9.27 -19.99 -10.60
C ASP A 29 -8.86 -20.62 -11.95
N GLY A 30 -8.13 -21.74 -11.94
CA GLY A 30 -7.66 -22.44 -13.14
C GLY A 30 -6.61 -21.69 -13.96
N GLY A 31 -6.01 -20.62 -13.43
CA GLY A 31 -5.04 -19.79 -14.14
C GLY A 31 -5.67 -18.74 -15.06
N PHE A 32 -6.99 -18.49 -14.94
CA PHE A 32 -7.68 -17.55 -15.81
C PHE A 32 -7.49 -16.09 -15.42
N ALA A 33 -6.91 -15.76 -14.25
CA ALA A 33 -6.90 -14.39 -13.71
C ALA A 33 -8.32 -13.80 -13.71
N LEU A 34 -9.25 -14.45 -13.00
CA LEU A 34 -10.67 -14.07 -13.02
C LEU A 34 -10.96 -12.68 -12.43
N HIS A 35 -10.03 -12.12 -11.65
CA HIS A 35 -10.18 -10.77 -11.12
C HIS A 35 -9.83 -9.73 -12.19
N PRO A 36 -10.76 -8.81 -12.52
CA PRO A 36 -10.55 -7.87 -13.62
C PRO A 36 -9.31 -7.00 -13.39
N ASP A 37 -9.13 -6.45 -12.19
CA ASP A 37 -7.97 -5.59 -11.89
C ASP A 37 -6.63 -6.35 -11.96
N GLU A 38 -6.58 -7.60 -11.51
CA GLU A 38 -5.37 -8.43 -11.58
C GLU A 38 -5.01 -8.70 -13.04
N ARG A 39 -6.00 -9.19 -13.82
CA ARG A 39 -5.80 -9.47 -15.25
C ARG A 39 -5.33 -8.22 -16.00
N TYR A 40 -5.99 -7.09 -15.77
CA TYR A 40 -5.66 -5.83 -16.42
C TYR A 40 -4.27 -5.33 -16.06
N LEU A 41 -3.89 -5.38 -14.78
CA LEU A 41 -2.56 -4.97 -14.32
C LEU A 41 -1.47 -5.85 -14.93
N LEU A 42 -1.64 -7.18 -14.89
CA LEU A 42 -0.67 -8.11 -15.44
C LEU A 42 -0.53 -7.97 -16.96
N ASP A 43 -1.65 -7.85 -17.69
CA ASP A 43 -1.66 -7.61 -19.14
C ASP A 43 -0.94 -6.31 -19.50
N LEU A 44 -1.26 -5.19 -18.85
CA LEU A 44 -0.59 -3.93 -19.11
C LEU A 44 0.91 -3.98 -18.75
N SER A 45 1.27 -4.64 -17.65
CA SER A 45 2.68 -4.83 -17.25
C SER A 45 3.49 -5.61 -18.30
N SER A 46 2.85 -6.51 -19.06
CA SER A 46 3.51 -7.28 -20.11
C SER A 46 3.88 -6.41 -21.33
N LYS A 47 3.11 -5.34 -21.59
CA LYS A 47 3.20 -4.47 -22.77
C LYS A 47 4.20 -3.31 -22.63
N ILE A 48 4.59 -2.97 -21.42
CA ILE A 48 5.52 -1.88 -21.13
C ILE A 48 6.94 -2.37 -20.91
N THR A 49 7.94 -1.52 -21.08
CA THR A 49 9.31 -1.78 -20.60
C THR A 49 9.40 -1.59 -19.08
N VAL A 50 10.52 -2.00 -18.46
CA VAL A 50 10.78 -1.69 -17.05
C VAL A 50 10.82 -0.16 -16.89
N TYR A 51 9.96 0.40 -16.02
CA TYR A 51 9.73 1.84 -15.87
C TYR A 51 9.16 2.57 -17.11
N GLY A 52 8.61 1.85 -18.09
CA GLY A 52 7.92 2.45 -19.25
C GLY A 52 6.68 3.27 -18.85
N ASP A 53 6.20 4.13 -19.75
CA ASP A 53 4.99 4.95 -19.54
C ASP A 53 3.71 4.12 -19.76
N PRO A 54 3.00 3.69 -18.69
CA PRO A 54 1.78 2.91 -18.86
C PRO A 54 0.65 3.74 -19.51
N CYS A 55 0.65 5.06 -19.30
CA CYS A 55 -0.39 5.96 -19.79
C CYS A 55 -0.27 6.20 -21.30
N SER A 56 0.92 6.00 -21.87
CA SER A 56 1.15 6.03 -23.31
C SER A 56 0.55 4.82 -24.03
N ILE A 57 0.45 3.68 -23.32
CA ILE A 57 -0.13 2.43 -23.83
C ILE A 57 -1.64 2.43 -23.60
N ASP A 58 -2.07 2.82 -22.40
CA ASP A 58 -3.48 2.94 -22.04
C ASP A 58 -3.74 4.19 -21.19
N PRO A 59 -4.23 5.29 -21.80
CA PRO A 59 -4.58 6.52 -21.08
C PRO A 59 -5.70 6.35 -20.05
N GLN A 60 -6.48 5.26 -20.11
CA GLN A 60 -7.54 4.98 -19.14
C GLN A 60 -7.02 4.28 -17.88
N TYR A 61 -5.74 3.87 -17.86
CA TYR A 61 -5.12 3.30 -16.69
C TYR A 61 -5.20 4.25 -15.49
N SER A 62 -5.97 3.84 -14.48
CA SER A 62 -6.28 4.66 -13.31
C SER A 62 -5.55 4.23 -12.03
N SER A 63 -4.92 3.05 -12.08
CA SER A 63 -4.21 2.47 -10.94
C SER A 63 -2.83 3.11 -10.78
N GLY A 64 -2.21 2.96 -9.62
CA GLY A 64 -0.87 3.49 -9.39
C GLY A 64 0.22 2.74 -10.16
N HIS A 65 1.38 3.39 -10.37
CA HIS A 65 2.49 2.80 -11.14
C HIS A 65 3.32 1.80 -10.33
N VAL A 66 3.32 1.84 -8.98
CA VAL A 66 4.19 0.94 -8.17
C VAL A 66 3.86 -0.54 -8.38
N PRO A 67 2.60 -1.01 -8.24
CA PRO A 67 2.27 -2.43 -8.43
C PRO A 67 2.69 -2.94 -9.81
N LEU A 68 2.39 -2.17 -10.84
CA LEU A 68 2.73 -2.48 -12.22
C LEU A 68 4.26 -2.53 -12.46
N ASN A 69 5.01 -1.57 -11.90
CA ASN A 69 6.47 -1.56 -11.99
C ASN A 69 7.12 -2.72 -11.21
N VAL A 70 6.55 -3.09 -10.05
CA VAL A 70 7.05 -4.21 -9.24
C VAL A 70 6.91 -5.53 -9.98
N VAL A 71 5.75 -5.82 -10.58
CA VAL A 71 5.58 -7.03 -11.41
C VAL A 71 6.53 -7.00 -12.58
N ARG A 72 6.60 -5.87 -13.31
CA ARG A 72 7.45 -5.78 -14.49
C ARG A 72 8.93 -6.01 -14.17
N LEU A 73 9.39 -5.52 -13.02
CA LEU A 73 10.77 -5.67 -12.58
C LEU A 73 11.08 -7.10 -12.12
N LEU A 74 10.20 -7.72 -11.35
CA LEU A 74 10.44 -9.04 -10.75
C LEU A 74 10.14 -10.19 -11.71
N PHE A 75 9.16 -10.01 -12.60
CA PHE A 75 8.64 -11.03 -13.51
C PHE A 75 8.58 -10.50 -14.95
N PRO A 76 9.73 -10.13 -15.55
CA PRO A 76 9.74 -9.66 -16.93
C PRO A 76 9.32 -10.79 -17.90
N PRO A 77 8.57 -10.48 -18.99
CA PRO A 77 8.11 -11.48 -19.96
C PRO A 77 9.23 -12.30 -20.61
N SER A 78 10.45 -11.75 -20.67
CA SER A 78 11.64 -12.44 -21.18
C SER A 78 11.95 -13.74 -20.44
N ASN A 79 11.47 -13.91 -19.21
CA ASN A 79 11.71 -15.11 -18.42
C ASN A 79 10.83 -16.29 -18.85
N GLY A 80 9.82 -16.08 -19.71
CA GLY A 80 8.89 -17.12 -20.16
C GLY A 80 8.00 -17.69 -19.05
N VAL A 81 8.02 -17.11 -17.86
CA VAL A 81 7.20 -17.49 -16.70
C VAL A 81 5.96 -16.60 -16.69
N ASP A 82 4.79 -17.23 -16.56
CA ASP A 82 3.53 -16.52 -16.31
C ASP A 82 3.63 -15.77 -14.97
N ALA A 83 3.48 -14.44 -15.02
CA ALA A 83 3.59 -13.57 -13.85
C ALA A 83 2.44 -13.75 -12.85
N LEU A 84 1.32 -14.40 -13.23
CA LEU A 84 0.13 -14.54 -12.40
C LEU A 84 0.42 -15.16 -11.02
N TYR A 85 0.95 -16.38 -11.00
CA TYR A 85 1.20 -17.11 -9.75
C TYR A 85 2.24 -16.44 -8.84
N PRO A 86 3.42 -16.03 -9.34
CA PRO A 86 4.40 -15.36 -8.47
C PRO A 86 3.92 -13.98 -8.02
N ALA A 87 3.10 -13.26 -8.81
CA ALA A 87 2.47 -12.03 -8.37
C ALA A 87 1.45 -12.29 -7.24
N ARG A 88 0.60 -13.33 -7.33
CA ARG A 88 -0.30 -13.73 -6.24
C ARG A 88 0.47 -14.08 -4.96
N LEU A 89 1.57 -14.82 -5.07
CA LEU A 89 2.45 -15.11 -3.94
C LEU A 89 2.98 -13.82 -3.29
N LEU A 90 3.45 -12.88 -4.12
CA LEU A 90 3.92 -11.57 -3.66
C LEU A 90 2.80 -10.80 -2.93
N SER A 91 1.58 -10.78 -3.47
CA SER A 91 0.42 -10.14 -2.83
C SER A 91 0.13 -10.78 -1.47
N GLY A 92 0.17 -12.11 -1.38
CA GLY A 92 -0.02 -12.81 -0.11
C GLY A 92 1.04 -12.47 0.93
N ILE A 93 2.32 -12.38 0.52
CA ILE A 93 3.43 -11.99 1.41
C ILE A 93 3.22 -10.57 1.93
N ILE A 94 2.83 -9.63 1.05
CA ILE A 94 2.50 -8.25 1.43
C ILE A 94 1.30 -8.24 2.39
N GLY A 95 0.28 -9.09 2.16
CA GLY A 95 -0.85 -9.24 3.06
C GLY A 95 -0.48 -9.79 4.45
N VAL A 96 0.50 -10.70 4.55
CA VAL A 96 1.05 -11.14 5.84
C VAL A 96 1.82 -10.02 6.52
N LEU A 97 2.60 -9.24 5.76
CA LEU A 97 3.31 -8.07 6.26
C LEU A 97 2.33 -7.01 6.79
N LEU A 98 1.18 -6.79 6.14
CA LEU A 98 0.12 -5.92 6.63
C LEU A 98 -0.32 -6.32 8.04
N VAL A 99 -0.56 -7.60 8.31
CA VAL A 99 -0.93 -8.09 9.65
C VAL A 99 0.13 -7.72 10.70
N ALA A 100 1.41 -7.92 10.37
CA ALA A 100 2.51 -7.58 11.27
C ALA A 100 2.54 -6.07 11.57
N ILE A 101 2.42 -5.24 10.54
CA ILE A 101 2.46 -3.78 10.65
C ILE A 101 1.24 -3.26 11.41
N THR A 102 0.02 -3.74 11.11
CA THR A 102 -1.19 -3.32 11.82
C THR A 102 -1.14 -3.70 13.30
N GLY A 103 -0.64 -4.90 13.61
CA GLY A 103 -0.45 -5.32 14.99
C GLY A 103 0.60 -4.46 15.74
N ALA A 104 1.70 -4.09 15.07
CA ALA A 104 2.67 -3.16 15.61
C ALA A 104 2.08 -1.76 15.82
N SER A 105 1.25 -1.26 14.90
CA SER A 105 0.52 0.01 15.05
C SER A 105 -0.44 -0.03 16.24
N GLY A 106 -1.21 -1.11 16.40
CA GLY A 106 -2.10 -1.29 17.54
C GLY A 106 -1.34 -1.31 18.87
N GLN A 107 -0.16 -1.92 18.90
CA GLN A 107 0.70 -1.90 20.07
C GLN A 107 1.29 -0.50 20.35
N ALA A 108 1.64 0.26 19.30
CA ALA A 108 2.19 1.60 19.44
C ALA A 108 1.13 2.62 19.93
N LEU A 109 -0.14 2.42 19.56
CA LEU A 109 -1.27 3.28 19.99
C LEU A 109 -1.81 2.92 21.38
N GLY A 110 -1.62 1.69 21.85
CA GLY A 110 -2.23 1.19 23.06
C GLY A 110 -1.29 0.34 23.90
N LYS A 111 -1.80 -0.82 24.35
CA LYS A 111 -1.02 -1.80 25.11
C LYS A 111 -0.69 -2.99 24.20
N GLU A 112 0.12 -3.91 24.73
CA GLU A 112 0.45 -5.16 24.06
C GLU A 112 -0.79 -5.93 23.57
N ILE A 113 -1.86 -5.99 24.38
CA ILE A 113 -3.14 -6.60 24.03
C ILE A 113 -3.80 -5.96 22.80
N THR A 114 -3.75 -4.63 22.68
CA THR A 114 -4.30 -3.89 21.54
C THR A 114 -3.62 -4.32 20.24
N GLY A 115 -2.30 -4.55 20.28
CA GLY A 115 -1.56 -5.04 19.12
C GLY A 115 -2.00 -6.43 18.67
N TRP A 116 -2.25 -7.34 19.61
CA TRP A 116 -2.73 -8.70 19.30
C TRP A 116 -4.13 -8.70 18.71
N PHE A 117 -5.07 -7.96 19.31
CA PHE A 117 -6.42 -7.83 18.76
C PHE A 117 -6.42 -7.18 17.38
N SER A 118 -5.59 -6.16 17.17
CA SER A 118 -5.45 -5.52 15.86
C SER A 118 -4.92 -6.49 14.81
N ALA A 119 -3.89 -7.28 15.14
CA ALA A 119 -3.36 -8.29 14.23
C ALA A 119 -4.41 -9.37 13.89
N LEU A 120 -5.08 -9.91 14.91
CA LEU A 120 -6.11 -10.95 14.72
C LEU A 120 -7.30 -10.42 13.90
N ALA A 121 -7.73 -9.18 14.12
CA ALA A 121 -8.79 -8.57 13.32
C ALA A 121 -8.42 -8.55 11.83
N ILE A 122 -7.18 -8.19 11.48
CA ILE A 122 -6.71 -8.19 10.08
C ILE A 122 -6.49 -9.60 9.54
N VAL A 123 -6.06 -10.57 10.37
CA VAL A 123 -5.93 -11.98 9.96
C VAL A 123 -7.25 -12.48 9.37
N PHE A 124 -8.37 -12.19 10.04
CA PHE A 124 -9.70 -12.69 9.70
C PHE A 124 -10.57 -11.75 8.86
N ALA A 125 -10.09 -10.54 8.52
CA ALA A 125 -10.84 -9.59 7.71
C ALA A 125 -11.05 -10.12 6.27
N PRO A 126 -12.27 -10.53 5.87
CA PRO A 126 -12.48 -11.26 4.61
C PRO A 126 -12.01 -10.49 3.38
N LEU A 127 -12.29 -9.19 3.33
CA LEU A 127 -11.88 -8.34 2.21
C LEU A 127 -10.34 -8.24 2.07
N LEU A 128 -9.62 -8.14 3.19
CA LEU A 128 -8.16 -8.08 3.16
C LEU A 128 -7.53 -9.43 2.85
N VAL A 129 -8.17 -10.53 3.26
CA VAL A 129 -7.77 -11.88 2.85
C VAL A 129 -7.98 -12.06 1.35
N GLN A 130 -9.14 -11.66 0.82
CA GLN A 130 -9.44 -11.73 -0.61
C GLN A 130 -8.45 -10.92 -1.44
N ASN A 131 -8.23 -9.64 -1.10
CA ASN A 131 -7.30 -8.78 -1.83
C ASN A 131 -5.85 -9.30 -1.79
N ALA A 132 -5.44 -9.99 -0.72
CA ALA A 132 -4.11 -10.59 -0.63
C ALA A 132 -3.94 -11.86 -1.50
N ARG A 133 -5.04 -12.47 -1.97
CA ARG A 133 -5.00 -13.63 -2.88
C ARG A 133 -4.95 -13.26 -4.35
N PHE A 134 -5.26 -12.00 -4.69
CA PHE A 134 -5.14 -11.44 -6.03
C PHE A 134 -3.97 -10.46 -6.08
N TYR A 135 -3.29 -10.34 -7.22
CA TYR A 135 -2.37 -9.24 -7.42
C TYR A 135 -3.11 -7.96 -7.80
N THR A 136 -3.59 -7.24 -6.78
CA THR A 136 -4.26 -5.94 -6.93
C THR A 136 -3.43 -4.84 -6.29
N VAL A 137 -3.73 -3.59 -6.66
CA VAL A 137 -3.02 -2.42 -6.10
C VAL A 137 -3.31 -2.22 -4.61
N ASP A 138 -4.47 -2.68 -4.13
CA ASP A 138 -4.98 -2.42 -2.79
C ASP A 138 -4.10 -3.02 -1.68
N THR A 139 -3.57 -4.22 -1.89
CA THR A 139 -2.76 -4.91 -0.87
C THR A 139 -1.46 -4.14 -0.58
N MET A 140 -0.77 -3.68 -1.63
CA MET A 140 0.44 -2.86 -1.45
C MET A 140 0.11 -1.45 -0.95
N ALA A 141 -0.93 -0.83 -1.51
CA ALA A 141 -1.34 0.52 -1.13
C ALA A 141 -1.70 0.61 0.37
N THR A 142 -2.50 -0.35 0.86
CA THR A 142 -2.92 -0.43 2.27
C THR A 142 -1.76 -0.73 3.20
N THR A 143 -0.84 -1.61 2.79
CA THR A 143 0.36 -1.94 3.57
C THR A 143 1.28 -0.74 3.72
N ALA A 144 1.54 -0.02 2.62
CA ALA A 144 2.36 1.19 2.61
C ALA A 144 1.73 2.32 3.44
N ALA A 145 0.41 2.52 3.34
CA ALA A 145 -0.32 3.49 4.16
C ALA A 145 -0.24 3.16 5.65
N THR A 146 -0.44 1.88 6.02
CA THR A 146 -0.35 1.44 7.42
C THR A 146 1.08 1.59 7.95
N LEU A 147 2.09 1.31 7.13
CA LEU A 147 3.50 1.52 7.47
C LEU A 147 3.82 3.01 7.68
N ALA A 148 3.24 3.89 6.87
CA ALA A 148 3.40 5.34 7.02
C ALA A 148 2.90 5.81 8.39
N VAL A 149 1.72 5.33 8.80
CA VAL A 149 1.15 5.61 10.13
C VAL A 149 2.04 5.04 11.23
N LEU A 150 2.48 3.79 11.14
CA LEU A 150 3.39 3.18 12.12
C LEU A 150 4.70 3.98 12.25
N ALA A 151 5.27 4.41 11.12
CA ALA A 151 6.50 5.18 11.09
C ALA A 151 6.34 6.53 11.80
N VAL A 152 5.20 7.21 11.63
CA VAL A 152 4.85 8.44 12.38
C VAL A 152 4.77 8.17 13.88
N LEU A 153 4.13 7.08 14.32
CA LEU A 153 4.03 6.72 15.74
C LEU A 153 5.42 6.53 16.38
N HIS A 154 6.39 6.06 15.59
CA HIS A 154 7.79 5.93 15.99
C HIS A 154 8.67 7.15 15.65
N LYS A 155 8.09 8.27 15.21
CA LYS A 155 8.78 9.51 14.80
C LYS A 155 9.83 9.30 13.70
N ARG A 156 9.65 8.29 12.84
CA ARG A 156 10.49 7.98 11.68
C ARG A 156 9.96 8.66 10.43
N TRP A 157 10.05 9.99 10.41
CA TRP A 157 9.42 10.85 9.38
C TRP A 157 9.85 10.55 7.94
N GLY A 158 11.11 10.15 7.71
CA GLY A 158 11.56 9.74 6.37
C GLY A 158 10.85 8.49 5.86
N ILE A 159 10.74 7.45 6.70
CA ILE A 159 10.01 6.22 6.36
C ILE A 159 8.52 6.51 6.16
N ALA A 160 7.94 7.42 6.97
CA ALA A 160 6.57 7.86 6.79
C ALA A 160 6.36 8.52 5.43
N GLY A 161 7.28 9.39 5.00
CA GLY A 161 7.24 10.04 3.69
C GLY A 161 7.36 9.04 2.54
N ILE A 162 8.35 8.15 2.59
CA ILE A 162 8.56 7.09 1.59
C ILE A 162 7.30 6.21 1.48
N SER A 163 6.82 5.69 2.61
CA SER A 163 5.69 4.76 2.61
C SER A 163 4.38 5.45 2.21
N GLY A 164 4.18 6.70 2.62
CA GLY A 164 3.03 7.50 2.21
C GLY A 164 3.03 7.82 0.71
N ALA A 165 4.22 8.04 0.12
CA ALA A 165 4.36 8.21 -1.31
C ALA A 165 4.11 6.90 -2.08
N VAL A 166 4.64 5.77 -1.62
CA VAL A 166 4.34 4.44 -2.19
C VAL A 166 2.85 4.13 -2.13
N ALA A 167 2.15 4.54 -1.07
CA ALA A 167 0.71 4.37 -0.95
C ALA A 167 -0.05 5.13 -2.05
N ILE A 168 0.23 6.43 -2.25
CA ILE A 168 -0.36 7.22 -3.34
C ILE A 168 0.01 6.64 -4.70
N ALA A 169 1.29 6.32 -4.90
CA ALA A 169 1.82 5.77 -6.13
C ALA A 169 1.33 4.34 -6.42
N SER A 170 0.63 3.70 -5.47
CA SER A 170 -0.12 2.46 -5.68
C SER A 170 -1.60 2.74 -5.92
N LYS A 171 -2.20 3.70 -5.21
CA LYS A 171 -3.59 4.13 -5.38
C LYS A 171 -3.76 5.59 -4.96
N ILE A 172 -4.10 6.45 -5.92
CA ILE A 172 -4.13 7.91 -5.70
C ILE A 172 -5.11 8.34 -4.61
N SER A 173 -6.19 7.57 -4.40
CA SER A 173 -7.16 7.82 -3.33
C SER A 173 -6.55 7.77 -1.93
N LEU A 174 -5.37 7.18 -1.75
CA LEU A 174 -4.63 7.20 -0.47
C LEU A 174 -3.88 8.51 -0.23
N ILE A 175 -4.08 9.54 -1.05
CA ILE A 175 -3.63 10.91 -0.74
C ILE A 175 -4.16 11.40 0.61
N TRP A 176 -5.30 10.89 1.06
CA TRP A 176 -5.90 11.19 2.37
C TRP A 176 -5.07 10.72 3.57
N VAL A 177 -4.07 9.87 3.37
CA VAL A 177 -3.09 9.55 4.42
C VAL A 177 -2.25 10.79 4.78
N TRP A 178 -1.95 11.66 3.82
CA TRP A 178 -1.04 12.79 4.01
C TRP A 178 -1.52 13.85 5.01
N PRO A 179 -2.81 14.26 5.01
CA PRO A 179 -3.34 15.08 6.09
C PRO A 179 -3.06 14.50 7.48
N VAL A 180 -3.21 13.19 7.67
CA VAL A 180 -2.90 12.51 8.93
C VAL A 180 -1.41 12.63 9.26
N LEU A 181 -0.52 12.38 8.28
CA LEU A 181 0.93 12.51 8.49
C LEU A 181 1.34 13.94 8.82
N VAL A 182 0.80 14.94 8.12
CA VAL A 182 1.12 16.37 8.34
C VAL A 182 0.60 16.85 9.69
N LEU A 183 -0.66 16.54 10.02
CA LEU A 183 -1.25 16.92 11.32
C LEU A 183 -0.50 16.29 12.49
N SER A 184 0.03 15.07 12.31
CA SER A 184 0.81 14.39 13.35
C SER A 184 2.12 15.11 13.70
N VAL A 185 2.69 15.92 12.79
CA VAL A 185 3.88 16.76 13.07
C VAL A 185 3.58 17.82 14.13
N PHE A 186 2.33 18.28 14.16
CA PHE A 186 1.86 19.28 15.11
C PHE A 186 1.21 18.65 16.36
N TRP A 187 0.93 17.35 16.33
CA TRP A 187 0.32 16.64 17.46
C TRP A 187 1.29 16.55 18.65
N ARG A 188 0.96 17.28 19.72
CA ARG A 188 1.67 17.24 21.00
C ARG A 188 0.91 16.31 21.93
N GLY A 189 1.28 15.03 21.95
CA GLY A 189 0.70 14.09 22.90
C GLY A 189 0.94 14.57 24.34
N GLY A 190 -0.11 14.99 25.03
CA GLY A 190 -0.30 14.97 26.49
C GLY A 190 0.74 15.60 27.42
N SER A 191 1.78 16.30 26.92
CA SER A 191 2.72 17.00 27.80
C SER A 191 2.19 18.39 28.11
N THR A 192 1.53 18.51 29.27
CA THR A 192 1.06 19.76 29.88
C THR A 192 2.21 20.67 30.36
N SER A 193 3.47 20.24 30.21
CA SER A 193 4.60 21.12 30.46
C SER A 193 4.81 22.04 29.27
N ALA A 194 4.45 23.31 29.48
CA ALA A 194 4.73 24.45 28.63
C ALA A 194 6.23 24.50 28.25
N VAL A 195 6.60 23.86 27.15
CA VAL A 195 7.93 23.98 26.56
C VAL A 195 7.75 24.44 25.13
N LYS A 196 8.20 25.68 24.91
CA LYS A 196 8.33 26.36 23.63
C LYS A 196 9.01 25.43 22.61
N THR A 197 8.26 24.75 21.74
CA THR A 197 8.87 24.20 20.54
C THR A 197 9.27 25.38 19.68
N LYS A 198 10.57 25.56 19.43
CA LYS A 198 11.03 26.49 18.41
C LYS A 198 10.44 26.01 17.08
N PHE A 199 9.57 26.83 16.47
CA PHE A 199 9.07 26.73 15.09
C PHE A 199 9.98 25.99 14.07
N PRO A 200 11.33 26.15 14.09
CA PRO A 200 12.25 25.38 13.23
C PRO A 200 12.15 23.85 13.30
N THR A 201 11.76 23.24 14.43
CA THR A 201 11.77 21.77 14.53
C THR A 201 10.63 21.13 13.74
N SER A 202 9.42 21.69 13.79
CA SER A 202 8.29 21.22 12.98
C SER A 202 8.52 21.45 11.49
N LEU A 203 9.13 22.59 11.14
CA LEU A 203 9.49 22.90 9.75
C LEU A 203 10.48 21.87 9.19
N ARG A 204 11.55 21.55 9.94
CA ARG A 204 12.52 20.51 9.56
C ARG A 204 11.84 19.15 9.36
N THR A 205 10.93 18.77 10.25
CA THR A 205 10.19 17.51 10.13
C THR A 205 9.32 17.49 8.88
N LEU A 206 8.62 18.58 8.57
CA LEU A 206 7.85 18.70 7.33
C LEU A 206 8.75 18.60 6.10
N PHE A 207 9.92 19.25 6.11
CA PHE A 207 10.89 19.12 5.02
C PHE A 207 11.39 17.68 4.85
N VAL A 208 11.66 16.95 5.93
CA VAL A 208 12.08 15.54 5.84
C VAL A 208 10.94 14.67 5.29
N LEU A 209 9.72 14.85 5.80
CA LEU A 209 8.54 14.10 5.37
C LEU A 209 8.23 14.35 3.88
N ALA A 210 8.12 15.62 3.50
CA ALA A 210 7.81 16.04 2.14
C ALA A 210 8.97 15.76 1.18
N GLY A 211 10.22 15.95 1.61
CA GLY A 211 11.40 15.68 0.79
C GLY A 211 11.52 14.20 0.41
N TRP A 212 11.43 13.30 1.40
CA TRP A 212 11.47 11.86 1.12
C TRP A 212 10.24 11.36 0.37
N GLY A 213 9.04 11.86 0.69
CA GLY A 213 7.84 11.47 -0.04
C GLY A 213 7.83 11.99 -1.48
N GLY A 214 8.22 13.25 -1.70
CA GLY A 214 8.32 13.84 -3.03
C GLY A 214 9.35 13.12 -3.89
N LEU A 215 10.56 12.88 -3.37
CA LEU A 215 11.59 12.10 -4.08
C LEU A 215 11.08 10.70 -4.43
N THR A 216 10.44 10.01 -3.48
CA THR A 216 9.90 8.67 -3.72
C THR A 216 8.80 8.69 -4.78
N TYR A 217 7.89 9.66 -4.73
CA TYR A 217 6.80 9.77 -5.71
C TYR A 217 7.32 10.04 -7.12
N VAL A 218 8.32 10.93 -7.27
CA VAL A 218 8.98 11.19 -8.55
C VAL A 218 9.61 9.92 -9.12
N VAL A 219 10.27 9.12 -8.28
CA VAL A 219 10.91 7.86 -8.72
C VAL A 219 9.88 6.79 -9.07
N THR A 220 8.81 6.68 -8.26
CA THR A 220 7.85 5.57 -8.38
C THR A 220 6.72 5.83 -9.36
N SER A 221 6.40 7.09 -9.65
CA SER A 221 5.34 7.50 -10.57
C SER A 221 5.74 8.74 -11.41
N PRO A 222 6.88 8.70 -12.13
CA PRO A 222 7.38 9.86 -12.87
C PRO A 222 6.40 10.33 -13.96
N TRP A 223 5.71 9.41 -14.62
CA TRP A 223 4.80 9.71 -15.74
C TRP A 223 3.58 10.53 -15.33
N MET A 224 3.14 10.45 -14.08
CA MET A 224 2.10 11.34 -13.53
C MET A 224 2.52 12.82 -13.56
N LEU A 225 3.83 13.10 -13.61
CA LEU A 225 4.41 14.44 -13.65
C LEU A 225 4.88 14.82 -15.07
N ILE A 226 5.45 13.87 -15.80
CA ILE A 226 6.00 14.10 -17.16
C ILE A 226 4.88 14.16 -18.21
N ASN A 227 3.87 13.31 -18.10
CA ASN A 227 2.78 13.17 -19.06
C ASN A 227 1.40 13.27 -18.38
N PRO A 228 1.09 14.42 -17.74
CA PRO A 228 -0.08 14.53 -16.90
C PRO A 228 -1.40 14.47 -17.70
N SER A 229 -1.42 14.92 -18.95
CA SER A 229 -2.63 14.92 -19.77
C SER A 229 -3.16 13.50 -20.02
N GLN A 230 -2.27 12.52 -20.17
CA GLN A 230 -2.65 11.12 -20.34
C GLN A 230 -2.84 10.42 -19.00
N CYS A 231 -1.89 10.56 -18.07
CA CYS A 231 -1.93 9.80 -16.82
C CYS A 231 -3.04 10.21 -15.83
N TRP A 232 -3.58 11.43 -15.93
CA TRP A 232 -4.69 11.87 -15.07
C TRP A 232 -6.07 11.54 -15.64
N LEU A 233 -6.16 11.07 -16.89
CA LEU A 233 -7.45 10.76 -17.52
C LEU A 233 -8.16 9.60 -16.82
N GLY A 234 -7.47 8.47 -16.61
CA GLY A 234 -8.01 7.32 -15.88
C GLY A 234 -8.54 7.66 -14.48
N PRO A 235 -7.73 8.28 -13.60
CA PRO A 235 -8.18 8.73 -12.28
C PRO A 235 -9.37 9.70 -12.34
N MET A 236 -9.39 10.62 -13.32
CA MET A 236 -10.49 11.57 -13.48
C MET A 236 -11.79 10.88 -13.89
N ILE A 237 -11.74 9.89 -14.78
CA ILE A 237 -12.90 9.07 -15.15
C ILE A 237 -13.43 8.33 -13.91
N GLN A 238 -12.56 7.70 -13.12
CA GLN A 238 -12.99 7.02 -11.89
C GLN A 238 -13.65 7.98 -10.90
N TRP A 239 -13.14 9.20 -10.77
CA TRP A 239 -13.77 10.23 -9.95
C TRP A 239 -15.16 10.64 -10.48
N GLN A 240 -15.32 10.74 -11.80
CA GLN A 240 -16.62 11.03 -12.42
C GLN A 240 -17.63 9.90 -12.19
N VAL A 241 -17.19 8.64 -12.17
CA VAL A 241 -18.05 7.49 -11.83
C VAL A 241 -18.49 7.56 -10.37
N VAL A 242 -17.55 7.76 -9.44
CA VAL A 242 -17.86 7.82 -7.99
C VAL A 242 -18.77 9.00 -7.64
N THR A 243 -18.66 10.11 -8.37
CA THR A 243 -19.53 11.29 -8.19
C THR A 243 -20.86 11.19 -8.94
N GLY A 244 -21.12 10.07 -9.63
CA GLY A 244 -22.36 9.86 -10.40
C GLY A 244 -22.47 10.73 -11.66
N ARG A 245 -21.38 11.37 -12.10
CA ARG A 245 -21.34 12.15 -13.35
C ARG A 245 -21.29 11.24 -14.58
N ILE A 246 -20.71 10.06 -14.44
CA ILE A 246 -20.75 8.97 -15.41
C ILE A 246 -21.41 7.78 -14.71
N ILE A 247 -22.39 7.16 -15.36
CA ILE A 247 -23.05 5.95 -14.87
C ILE A 247 -22.75 4.85 -15.87
N TYR A 248 -22.14 3.77 -15.40
CA TYR A 248 -22.02 2.55 -16.20
C TYR A 248 -23.26 1.67 -15.95
N PRO A 249 -23.69 0.87 -16.94
CA PRO A 249 -24.87 0.01 -16.78
C PRO A 249 -24.79 -0.95 -15.58
N TYR A 250 -23.58 -1.33 -15.16
CA TYR A 250 -23.33 -2.23 -14.04
C TYR A 250 -23.06 -1.52 -12.70
N THR A 251 -23.16 -0.19 -12.66
CA THR A 251 -23.00 0.61 -11.43
C THR A 251 -24.34 1.12 -10.87
N LEU A 252 -25.46 0.66 -11.43
CA LEU A 252 -26.84 0.95 -10.99
C LEU A 252 -27.36 -0.11 -10.03
#